data_AF-A0A2R7KFR3-F1
#
_entry.id   AF-A0A2R7KFR3-F1
#
_cell.length_a   1.000
_cell.length_b   1.000
_cell.length_c   1.000
_cell.angle_alpha   90.00
_cell.angle_beta   90.00
_cell.angle_gamma   90.00
#
_symmetry.space_group_name_H-M   'P 1'
#
loop_
_entity.id
_entity.type
_entity.pdbx_description
1 polymer ?
#
loop_
_entity_poly.entity_id
_entity_poly.type
_entity_poly.pdbx_seq_one_letter_code
_entity_poly.pdbx_strand_id
1 'polypeptide(L)'
;MGKIDLSTVSLENDSSDFDSYKLYKNNYKKYYGGHQFRLGHYYRHLYQTVKFVDRNNELSEQDKYSYVKILRGQLSTYEQALLFVNSLSALGLIWELNPDFEKTGDATKDAVSRLDRKLITKYNLIKKLPTDKLYGISIREFYPNVKYEQS
;
A
#
# COMPACT_ATOMS: atom_id res chain seq x y z
N MET A 1 -0.43 -19.24 -70.93
CA MET A 1 0.15 -20.55 -70.53
C MET A 1 1.37 -20.27 -69.66
N GLY A 2 1.55 -20.76 -68.44
CA GLY A 2 0.78 -21.69 -67.62
C GLY A 2 1.42 -21.79 -66.23
N LYS A 3 0.54 -21.86 -65.22
CA LYS A 3 0.62 -22.47 -63.88
C LYS A 3 1.90 -22.28 -63.02
N ILE A 4 1.73 -21.56 -61.90
CA ILE A 4 2.60 -21.66 -60.72
C ILE A 4 2.03 -22.75 -59.81
N ASP A 5 2.89 -23.68 -59.41
CA ASP A 5 2.61 -24.79 -58.48
C ASP A 5 2.43 -24.26 -57.04
N LEU A 6 1.37 -24.70 -56.37
CA LEU A 6 0.87 -24.19 -55.08
C LEU A 6 1.30 -25.04 -53.87
N SER A 7 2.41 -25.77 -53.95
CA SER A 7 2.76 -26.77 -52.92
C SER A 7 3.86 -26.41 -51.90
N THR A 8 4.33 -25.15 -51.79
CA THR A 8 5.40 -24.80 -50.81
C THR A 8 5.24 -23.44 -50.10
N VAL A 9 4.05 -23.12 -49.58
CA VAL A 9 3.90 -22.03 -48.59
C VAL A 9 3.39 -22.61 -47.27
N SER A 10 4.32 -22.97 -46.39
CA SER A 10 4.05 -23.21 -44.98
C SER A 10 4.25 -21.89 -44.23
N LEU A 11 3.15 -21.37 -43.66
CA LEU A 11 3.16 -20.25 -42.74
C LEU A 11 3.74 -20.72 -41.40
N GLU A 12 4.95 -20.29 -41.05
CA GLU A 12 5.48 -20.44 -39.69
C GLU A 12 5.61 -19.06 -39.03
N ASN A 13 4.95 -18.97 -37.87
CA ASN A 13 4.70 -17.75 -37.10
C ASN A 13 5.99 -17.07 -36.65
N ASP A 14 6.09 -15.78 -36.95
CA ASP A 14 7.10 -14.87 -36.44
C ASP A 14 6.81 -14.55 -34.97
N SER A 15 7.30 -15.39 -34.05
CA SER A 15 7.31 -15.13 -32.61
C SER A 15 8.60 -14.40 -32.23
N SER A 16 8.78 -13.18 -32.74
CA SER A 16 9.81 -12.27 -32.28
C SER A 16 9.34 -11.53 -31.02
N ASP A 17 9.24 -12.23 -29.89
CA ASP A 17 9.20 -11.54 -28.60
C ASP A 17 9.58 -12.49 -27.46
N PHE A 18 10.20 -11.94 -26.41
CA PHE A 18 10.37 -12.55 -25.09
C PHE A 18 11.66 -13.35 -24.77
N ASP A 19 12.86 -12.86 -25.13
CA ASP A 19 14.11 -13.49 -24.67
C ASP A 19 15.13 -12.55 -23.97
N SER A 20 14.67 -11.44 -23.37
CA SER A 20 15.55 -10.52 -22.63
C SER A 20 15.49 -10.58 -21.10
N TYR A 21 14.83 -11.58 -20.48
CA TYR A 21 14.67 -11.66 -19.01
C TYR A 21 15.43 -12.80 -18.31
N LYS A 22 16.54 -13.28 -18.87
CA LYS A 22 17.44 -14.22 -18.16
C LYS A 22 18.79 -13.59 -17.84
N LEU A 23 18.83 -12.69 -16.85
CA LEU A 23 20.08 -12.41 -16.14
C LEU A 23 19.92 -11.93 -14.69
N TYR A 24 19.08 -12.60 -13.89
CA TYR A 24 19.26 -12.58 -12.44
C TYR A 24 20.13 -13.77 -12.04
N LYS A 25 21.43 -13.52 -11.81
CA LYS A 25 22.32 -14.50 -11.17
C LYS A 25 21.71 -14.86 -9.81
N ASN A 26 21.24 -16.10 -9.73
CA ASN A 26 20.50 -16.69 -8.62
C ASN A 26 21.42 -17.04 -7.44
N ASN A 27 22.14 -16.04 -6.92
CA ASN A 27 22.91 -16.13 -5.69
C ASN A 27 22.29 -15.28 -4.55
N TYR A 28 21.03 -14.85 -4.70
CA TYR A 28 20.26 -14.30 -3.58
C TYR A 28 19.87 -15.44 -2.65
N LYS A 29 20.75 -15.78 -1.71
CA LYS A 29 20.38 -16.55 -0.54
C LYS A 29 19.29 -15.75 0.16
N LYS A 30 18.06 -16.27 0.12
CA LYS A 30 16.85 -15.59 0.60
C LYS A 30 16.91 -15.46 2.14
N TYR A 31 17.62 -14.45 2.65
CA TYR A 31 17.72 -14.08 4.08
C TYR A 31 16.42 -13.43 4.61
N TYR A 32 15.25 -13.99 4.27
CA TYR A 32 13.94 -13.40 4.59
C TYR A 32 13.27 -14.01 5.84
N GLY A 33 13.97 -14.85 6.61
CA GLY A 33 13.35 -15.67 7.66
C GLY A 33 13.07 -15.00 9.02
N GLY A 34 13.61 -13.81 9.31
CA GLY A 34 13.57 -13.26 10.68
C GLY A 34 13.00 -11.83 10.81
N HIS A 35 13.55 -10.87 10.07
CA HIS A 35 13.25 -9.44 10.28
C HIS A 35 12.02 -8.94 9.51
N GLN A 36 11.79 -9.41 8.28
CA GLN A 36 10.59 -9.11 7.50
C GLN A 36 9.32 -9.65 8.17
N PHE A 37 9.41 -10.82 8.82
CA PHE A 37 8.33 -11.39 9.62
C PHE A 37 7.93 -10.44 10.75
N ARG A 38 8.88 -9.97 11.56
CA ARG A 38 8.62 -9.08 12.70
C ARG A 38 8.00 -7.74 12.29
N LEU A 39 8.51 -7.11 11.23
CA LEU A 39 7.99 -5.82 10.78
C LEU A 39 6.57 -5.94 10.21
N GLY A 40 6.30 -6.99 9.43
CA GLY A 40 4.95 -7.30 8.94
C GLY A 40 3.97 -7.58 10.08
N HIS A 41 4.41 -8.29 11.13
CA HIS A 41 3.60 -8.50 12.34
C HIS A 41 3.30 -7.18 13.05
N TYR A 42 4.31 -6.35 13.29
CA TYR A 42 4.14 -5.05 13.94
C TYR A 42 3.08 -4.19 13.25
N TYR A 43 3.18 -3.97 11.95
CA TYR A 43 2.20 -3.15 11.22
C TYR A 43 0.84 -3.80 11.07
N ARG A 44 0.77 -5.14 11.02
CA ARG A 44 -0.52 -5.85 11.08
C ARG A 44 -1.20 -5.62 12.42
N HIS A 45 -0.47 -5.74 13.53
CA HIS A 45 -1.04 -5.47 14.86
C HIS A 45 -1.46 -3.99 14.99
N LEU A 46 -0.61 -3.07 14.55
CA LEU A 46 -0.94 -1.64 14.53
C LEU A 46 -2.22 -1.36 13.72
N TYR A 47 -2.34 -1.96 12.53
CA TYR A 47 -3.53 -1.86 11.69
C TYR A 47 -4.77 -2.39 12.41
N GLN A 48 -4.70 -3.58 13.01
CA GLN A 48 -5.83 -4.15 13.74
C GLN A 48 -6.26 -3.29 14.93
N THR A 49 -5.31 -2.72 15.68
CA THR A 49 -5.61 -1.82 16.79
C THR A 49 -6.32 -0.54 16.30
N VAL A 50 -5.80 0.11 15.25
CA VAL A 50 -6.44 1.31 14.68
C VAL A 50 -7.84 0.97 14.14
N LYS A 51 -7.96 -0.15 13.41
CA LYS A 51 -9.22 -0.64 12.84
C LYS A 51 -10.25 -0.95 13.92
N PHE A 52 -9.83 -1.54 15.04
CA PHE A 52 -10.70 -1.82 16.18
C PHE A 52 -11.28 -0.53 16.78
N VAL A 53 -10.43 0.48 17.00
CA VAL A 53 -10.89 1.78 17.50
C VAL A 53 -11.82 2.46 16.49
N ASP A 54 -11.44 2.47 15.21
CA ASP A 54 -12.21 3.12 14.13
C ASP A 54 -13.61 2.51 13.93
N ARG A 55 -13.73 1.19 14.10
CA ARG A 55 -14.99 0.44 13.97
C ARG A 55 -15.82 0.38 15.24
N ASN A 56 -15.36 0.95 16.35
CA ASN A 56 -16.14 0.96 17.58
C ASN A 56 -17.28 2.01 17.48
N ASN A 57 -18.53 1.53 17.46
CA ASN A 57 -19.72 2.39 17.34
C ASN A 57 -20.10 3.12 18.64
N GLU A 58 -19.52 2.72 19.78
CA GLU A 58 -19.75 3.35 21.08
C GLU A 58 -18.86 4.59 21.29
N LEU A 59 -17.79 4.73 20.49
CA LEU A 59 -16.88 5.86 20.56
C LEU A 59 -17.31 6.97 19.61
N SER A 60 -17.27 8.21 20.09
CA SER A 60 -17.39 9.37 19.21
C SER A 60 -16.18 9.47 18.26
N GLU A 61 -16.32 10.14 17.12
CA GLU A 61 -15.18 10.37 16.21
C GLU A 61 -14.04 11.14 16.90
N GLN A 62 -14.36 12.01 17.86
CA GLN A 62 -13.36 12.72 18.67
C GLN A 62 -12.60 11.78 19.61
N ASP A 63 -13.29 10.82 20.24
CA ASP A 63 -12.66 9.83 21.12
C ASP A 63 -11.79 8.88 20.31
N LYS A 64 -12.29 8.38 19.17
CA LYS A 64 -11.51 7.56 18.23
C LYS A 64 -10.23 8.27 17.83
N TYR A 65 -10.33 9.53 17.41
CA TYR A 65 -9.16 10.32 17.05
C TYR A 65 -8.20 10.48 18.22
N SER A 66 -8.71 10.70 19.43
CA SER A 66 -7.89 10.83 20.64
C SER A 66 -7.14 9.55 20.99
N TYR A 67 -7.79 8.39 20.93
CA TYR A 67 -7.14 7.10 21.18
C TYR A 67 -6.10 6.76 20.12
N VAL A 68 -6.41 6.93 18.83
CA VAL A 68 -5.43 6.69 17.76
C VAL A 68 -4.30 7.71 17.83
N LYS A 69 -4.55 8.94 18.28
CA LYS A 69 -3.50 9.94 18.54
C LYS A 69 -2.56 9.50 19.67
N ILE A 70 -3.06 8.89 20.73
CA ILE A 70 -2.23 8.32 21.81
C ILE A 70 -1.34 7.21 21.24
N LEU A 71 -1.93 6.28 20.47
CA LEU A 71 -1.19 5.20 19.80
C LEU A 71 -0.11 5.76 18.86
N ARG A 72 -0.43 6.76 18.03
CA ARG A 72 0.55 7.46 17.19
C ARG A 72 1.67 8.10 18.02
N GLY A 73 1.36 8.60 19.21
CA GLY A 73 2.34 9.18 20.12
C GLY A 73 3.42 8.19 20.57
N GLN A 74 3.16 6.88 20.46
CA GLN A 74 4.14 5.83 20.74
C GLN A 74 5.07 5.55 19.54
N LEU A 75 4.70 5.99 18.34
CA LEU A 75 5.49 5.78 17.12
C LEU A 75 6.59 6.83 17.02
N SER A 76 7.83 6.38 17.00
CA SER A 76 8.98 7.21 16.64
C SER A 76 8.85 7.77 15.21
N THR A 77 9.58 8.84 14.93
CA THR A 77 9.67 9.42 13.57
C THR A 77 10.09 8.37 12.52
N TYR A 78 10.97 7.45 12.89
CA TYR A 78 11.39 6.35 12.01
C TYR A 78 10.28 5.31 11.80
N GLU A 79 9.52 4.95 12.84
CA GLU A 79 8.38 4.03 12.69
C GLU A 79 7.26 4.62 11.86
N GLN A 80 7.04 5.94 11.93
CA GLN A 80 6.10 6.65 11.04
C GLN A 80 6.60 6.65 9.59
N ALA A 81 7.90 6.85 9.35
CA ALA A 81 8.48 6.75 8.02
C ALA A 81 8.38 5.32 7.45
N LEU A 82 8.62 4.30 8.29
CA LEU A 82 8.45 2.90 7.91
C LEU A 82 6.96 2.54 7.69
N LEU A 83 6.03 3.14 8.42
CA LEU A 83 4.59 2.99 8.16
C LEU A 83 4.21 3.54 6.78
N PHE A 84 4.77 4.70 6.40
CA PHE A 84 4.60 5.24 5.06
C PHE A 84 5.14 4.28 3.99
N VAL A 85 6.33 3.70 4.17
CA VAL A 85 6.85 2.69 3.21
C VAL A 85 5.95 1.45 3.19
N ASN A 86 5.49 1.00 4.36
CA ASN A 86 4.58 -0.14 4.46
C ASN A 86 3.27 0.11 3.73
N SER A 87 2.69 1.30 3.84
CA SER A 87 1.39 1.63 3.25
C SER A 87 1.39 1.71 1.72
N LEU A 88 2.58 1.87 1.11
CA LEU A 88 2.77 1.75 -0.34
C LEU A 88 2.99 0.30 -0.81
N SER A 89 3.24 -0.63 0.11
CA SER A 89 3.38 -2.04 -0.23
C SER A 89 2.03 -2.71 -0.52
N ALA A 90 2.03 -3.80 -1.27
CA ALA A 90 0.81 -4.56 -1.60
C ALA A 90 -0.04 -4.94 -0.38
N LEU A 91 0.59 -5.25 0.76
CA LEU A 91 -0.11 -5.59 1.99
C LEU A 91 -0.61 -4.36 2.77
N GLY A 92 0.05 -3.21 2.60
CA GLY A 92 -0.28 -1.98 3.31
C GLY A 92 -1.25 -1.06 2.56
N LEU A 93 -1.62 -1.38 1.32
CA LEU A 93 -2.62 -0.60 0.58
C LEU A 93 -3.94 -0.45 1.35
N ILE A 94 -4.26 -1.41 2.24
CA ILE A 94 -5.44 -1.41 3.12
C ILE A 94 -5.51 -0.22 4.08
N TRP A 95 -4.39 0.46 4.31
CA TRP A 95 -4.36 1.65 5.16
C TRP A 95 -5.04 2.87 4.52
N GLU A 96 -5.05 2.96 3.19
CA GLU A 96 -5.48 4.18 2.48
C GLU A 96 -5.99 3.92 1.05
N LEU A 97 -5.20 3.23 0.22
CA LEU A 97 -5.42 3.13 -1.23
C LEU A 97 -6.48 2.08 -1.60
N ASN A 98 -6.55 0.99 -0.84
CA ASN A 98 -7.54 -0.08 -1.01
C ASN A 98 -8.10 -0.54 0.34
N PRO A 99 -8.83 0.32 1.06
CA PRO A 99 -9.30 0.01 2.40
C PRO A 99 -10.38 -1.07 2.40
N ASP A 100 -10.43 -1.85 3.48
CA ASP A 100 -11.49 -2.83 3.71
C ASP A 100 -12.79 -2.15 4.15
N PHE A 101 -13.82 -2.21 3.31
CA PHE A 101 -15.17 -1.74 3.62
C PHE A 101 -16.22 -2.74 3.11
N GLU A 102 -17.39 -2.74 3.74
CA GLU A 102 -18.52 -3.55 3.31
C GLU A 102 -19.24 -2.85 2.16
N LYS A 103 -19.39 -3.53 1.03
CA LYS A 103 -20.13 -3.01 -0.12
C LYS A 103 -21.62 -3.16 0.14
N THR A 104 -22.34 -2.07 -0.04
CA THR A 104 -23.79 -2.00 0.09
C THR A 104 -24.52 -2.21 -1.24
N GLY A 105 -23.78 -2.14 -2.37
CA GLY A 105 -24.35 -2.17 -3.71
C GLY A 105 -24.78 -0.79 -4.23
N ASP A 106 -24.78 0.22 -3.36
CA ASP A 106 -25.00 1.62 -3.70
C ASP A 106 -23.64 2.31 -3.89
N ALA A 107 -23.35 2.73 -5.12
CA ALA A 107 -22.07 3.32 -5.48
C ALA A 107 -21.73 4.58 -4.64
N THR A 108 -22.74 5.35 -4.23
CA THR A 108 -22.55 6.56 -3.44
C THR A 108 -22.18 6.21 -2.00
N LYS A 109 -22.94 5.31 -1.37
CA LYS A 109 -22.65 4.84 0.00
C LYS A 109 -21.32 4.10 0.07
N ASP A 110 -21.00 3.32 -0.95
CA ASP A 110 -19.73 2.62 -1.07
C ASP A 110 -18.55 3.60 -1.19
N ALA A 111 -18.69 4.67 -2.00
CA ALA A 111 -17.69 5.71 -2.12
C ALA A 111 -17.46 6.46 -0.79
N VAL A 112 -18.54 6.83 -0.09
CA VAL A 112 -18.46 7.47 1.23
C VAL A 112 -17.77 6.56 2.24
N SER A 113 -18.16 5.28 2.27
CA SER A 113 -17.55 4.28 3.16
C SER A 113 -16.07 4.10 2.87
N ARG A 114 -15.65 4.07 1.60
CA ARG A 114 -14.23 4.02 1.23
C ARG A 114 -13.44 5.22 1.74
N LEU A 115 -14.00 6.42 1.65
CA LEU A 115 -13.34 7.64 2.10
C LEU A 115 -13.18 7.68 3.61
N ASP A 116 -14.20 7.21 4.36
CA ASP A 116 -14.14 7.14 5.83
C ASP A 116 -13.08 6.13 6.33
N ARG A 117 -12.73 5.11 5.53
CA ARG A 117 -11.74 4.09 5.90
C ARG A 117 -10.29 4.41 5.50
N LYS A 118 -10.01 5.65 5.11
CA LYS A 118 -8.65 6.15 4.83
C LYS A 118 -7.89 6.46 6.13
N LEU A 119 -7.44 5.41 6.82
CA LEU A 119 -6.98 5.47 8.22
C LEU A 119 -5.73 6.34 8.41
N ILE A 120 -4.78 6.33 7.47
CA ILE A 120 -3.57 7.15 7.60
C ILE A 120 -3.93 8.63 7.58
N THR A 121 -4.74 9.04 6.60
CA THR A 121 -5.19 10.42 6.48
C THR A 121 -6.13 10.81 7.63
N LYS A 122 -7.15 9.99 7.92
CA LYS A 122 -8.16 10.23 8.97
C LYS A 122 -7.53 10.52 10.32
N TYR A 123 -6.53 9.73 10.70
CA TYR A 123 -5.87 9.86 12.01
C TYR A 123 -4.52 10.57 11.97
N ASN A 124 -4.06 11.01 10.80
CA ASN A 124 -2.73 11.57 10.56
C ASN A 124 -1.62 10.66 11.12
N LEU A 125 -1.62 9.36 10.79
CA LEU A 125 -0.70 8.38 11.42
C LEU A 125 0.78 8.64 11.12
N ILE A 126 1.09 9.30 10.00
CA ILE A 126 2.44 9.66 9.57
C ILE A 126 2.72 11.16 9.75
N LYS A 127 2.23 11.74 10.85
CA LYS A 127 2.28 13.19 11.12
C LYS A 127 3.70 13.74 11.24
N LYS A 128 4.62 12.95 11.82
CA LYS A 128 6.02 13.33 12.06
C LYS A 128 6.91 12.47 11.17
N LEU A 129 7.54 13.12 10.19
CA LEU A 129 8.45 12.45 9.27
C LEU A 129 9.79 13.19 9.25
N PRO A 130 10.90 12.49 9.05
CA PRO A 130 12.24 13.10 9.13
C PRO A 130 12.55 13.98 7.92
N THR A 131 11.75 13.90 6.86
CA THR A 131 11.94 14.57 5.57
C THR A 131 10.62 14.52 4.80
N ASP A 132 10.39 15.49 3.90
CA ASP A 132 9.27 15.46 2.94
C ASP A 132 9.50 14.45 1.81
N LYS A 133 10.74 14.02 1.58
CA LYS A 133 11.12 13.00 0.59
C LYS A 133 11.82 11.83 1.26
N LEU A 134 11.26 10.63 1.13
CA LEU A 134 11.87 9.41 1.64
C LEU A 134 12.33 8.53 0.47
N TYR A 135 13.63 8.27 0.37
CA TYR A 135 14.24 7.53 -0.76
C TYR A 135 13.85 8.08 -2.14
N GLY A 136 13.76 9.41 -2.27
CA GLY A 136 13.35 10.08 -3.52
C GLY A 136 11.84 10.13 -3.74
N ILE A 137 11.04 9.42 -2.94
CA ILE A 137 9.58 9.43 -3.01
C ILE A 137 9.06 10.63 -2.21
N SER A 138 8.30 11.50 -2.88
CA SER A 138 7.62 12.62 -2.25
C SER A 138 6.44 12.13 -1.43
N ILE A 139 6.47 12.34 -0.12
CA ILE A 139 5.44 11.83 0.77
C ILE A 139 4.08 12.51 0.49
N ARG A 140 4.10 13.81 0.21
CA ARG A 140 2.88 14.63 0.02
C ARG A 140 2.15 14.30 -1.28
N GLU A 141 2.81 13.67 -2.25
CA GLU A 141 2.15 13.17 -3.46
C GLU A 141 1.20 12.02 -3.16
N PHE A 142 1.54 11.17 -2.18
CA PHE A 142 0.71 10.03 -1.77
C PHE A 142 -0.29 10.39 -0.67
N TYR A 143 0.09 11.30 0.24
CA TYR A 143 -0.70 11.66 1.41
C TYR A 143 -0.87 13.19 1.55
N PRO A 144 -1.48 13.87 0.56
CA PRO A 144 -1.56 15.34 0.54
C PRO A 144 -2.38 15.92 1.69
N ASN A 145 -3.30 15.14 2.24
CA ASN A 145 -4.26 15.59 3.26
C ASN A 145 -3.80 15.31 4.70
N VAL A 146 -2.62 14.71 4.89
CA VAL A 146 -2.04 14.56 6.22
C VAL A 146 -1.52 15.92 6.70
N LYS A 147 -1.91 16.28 7.93
CA LYS A 147 -1.50 17.52 8.59
C LYS A 147 -0.12 17.34 9.22
N TYR A 148 0.94 17.31 8.41
CA TYR A 148 2.32 17.13 8.88
C TYR A 148 2.73 18.20 9.90
N GLU A 149 3.55 17.81 10.87
CA GLU A 149 4.29 18.76 11.71
C GLU A 149 5.53 19.24 10.94
N GLN A 150 5.79 20.56 10.95
CA GLN A 150 7.06 21.08 10.46
C GLN A 150 8.16 20.65 11.44
N SER A 151 9.24 20.07 10.90
CA SER A 151 10.44 19.74 11.66
C SER A 151 11.27 21.00 11.91
#